data_AF-A0A3D0YXZ7-F1
#
_entry.id   AF-A0A3D0YXZ7-F1
#
_cell.length_a   1.000
_cell.length_b   1.000
_cell.length_c   1.000
_cell.angle_alpha   90.00
_cell.angle_beta   90.00
_cell.angle_gamma   90.00
#
_symmetry.space_group_name_H-M   'P 1'
#
loop_
_entity.id
_entity.type
_entity.pdbx_description
1 polymer ?
#
loop_
_entity_poly.entity_id
_entity_poly.type
_entity_poly.pdbx_seq_one_letter_code
_entity_poly.pdbx_strand_id
1 'polypeptide(L)'
;MLAGVATLGALVIVFSLICFVFIIGANTSTNSPRAALGALAMISWVITTSLLIIFFIFVVGSGSMVVVLLGCLALFFQLVMALSMFGGELAIALSSIISLGMNISFYVVTLANLS
;
A
#
# COMPACT_ATOMS: atom_id res chain seq x y z
N MET A 1 16.85 -14.12 -6.20
CA MET A 1 16.18 -13.34 -5.13
C MET A 1 15.96 -11.88 -5.53
N LEU A 2 17.00 -11.16 -5.96
CA LEU A 2 16.92 -9.73 -6.31
C LEU A 2 15.79 -9.38 -7.31
N ALA A 3 15.72 -10.10 -8.44
CA ALA A 3 14.70 -9.86 -9.47
C ALA A 3 13.26 -10.08 -8.96
N GLY A 4 13.06 -11.04 -8.06
CA GLY A 4 11.75 -11.32 -7.46
C GLY A 4 11.31 -10.25 -6.45
N VAL A 5 12.24 -9.72 -5.65
CA VAL A 5 11.98 -8.60 -4.75
C VAL A 5 11.67 -7.33 -5.54
N ALA A 6 12.46 -7.07 -6.61
CA ALA A 6 12.27 -5.90 -7.46
C ALA A 6 10.90 -5.89 -8.12
N THR A 7 10.46 -7.02 -8.70
CA THR A 7 9.14 -7.13 -9.35
C THR A 7 8.00 -7.07 -8.34
N LEU A 8 8.11 -7.78 -7.23
CA LEU A 8 7.03 -7.84 -6.24
C LEU A 8 6.84 -6.49 -5.53
N GLY A 9 7.92 -5.81 -5.19
CA GLY A 9 7.85 -4.44 -4.66
C GLY A 9 7.30 -3.44 -5.67
N ALA A 10 7.69 -3.52 -6.95
CA ALA A 10 7.11 -2.68 -8.00
C ALA A 10 5.59 -2.90 -8.16
N LEU A 11 5.13 -4.15 -8.09
CA LEU A 11 3.70 -4.47 -8.10
C LEU A 11 2.96 -3.85 -6.91
N VAL A 12 3.54 -3.90 -5.70
CA VAL A 12 2.96 -3.23 -4.51
C VAL A 12 2.77 -1.74 -4.76
N ILE A 13 3.75 -1.06 -5.38
CA ILE A 13 3.64 0.39 -5.66
C ILE A 13 2.55 0.67 -6.69
N VAL A 14 2.51 -0.10 -7.78
CA VAL A 14 1.50 0.08 -8.83
C VAL A 14 0.08 -0.11 -8.28
N PHE A 15 -0.16 -1.19 -7.53
CA PHE A 15 -1.48 -1.42 -6.93
C PHE A 15 -1.82 -0.41 -5.82
N SER A 16 -0.82 0.10 -5.09
CA SER A 16 -1.01 1.21 -4.14
C SER A 16 -1.44 2.50 -4.85
N LEU A 17 -0.83 2.82 -6.00
CA LEU A 17 -1.20 3.99 -6.82
C LEU A 17 -2.61 3.84 -7.41
N ILE A 18 -2.95 2.67 -7.93
CA ILE A 18 -4.30 2.39 -8.44
C ILE A 18 -5.33 2.56 -7.32
N CYS A 19 -5.04 2.01 -6.13
CA CYS A 19 -5.89 2.16 -4.95
C CYS A 19 -6.08 3.64 -4.59
N PHE A 20 -4.99 4.42 -4.56
CA PHE A 20 -5.02 5.85 -4.27
C PHE A 20 -5.88 6.64 -5.26
N VAL A 21 -5.73 6.38 -6.57
CA VAL A 21 -6.52 7.03 -7.62
C VAL A 21 -8.00 6.71 -7.47
N PHE A 22 -8.36 5.45 -7.19
CA PHE A 22 -9.76 5.08 -6.99
C PHE A 22 -10.35 5.68 -5.71
N ILE A 23 -9.58 5.78 -4.63
CA ILE A 23 -10.00 6.46 -3.40
C ILE A 23 -10.31 7.94 -3.67
N ILE A 24 -9.40 8.66 -4.33
CA ILE A 24 -9.62 10.08 -4.67
C ILE A 24 -10.80 10.21 -5.63
N GLY A 25 -10.87 9.35 -6.65
CA GLY A 25 -11.96 9.34 -7.63
C GLY A 25 -13.33 9.10 -6.99
N ALA A 26 -13.41 8.17 -6.03
CA ALA A 26 -14.63 7.90 -5.28
C ALA A 26 -15.06 9.11 -4.43
N ASN A 27 -14.12 9.81 -3.81
CA ASN A 27 -14.41 10.97 -2.97
C ASN A 27 -14.77 12.22 -3.79
N THR A 28 -14.13 12.43 -4.94
CA THR A 28 -14.34 13.62 -5.78
C THR A 28 -15.48 13.51 -6.79
N SER A 29 -15.93 12.30 -7.13
CA SER A 29 -17.04 12.10 -8.07
C SER A 29 -18.38 12.50 -7.44
N THR A 30 -19.08 13.48 -8.01
CA THR A 30 -20.44 13.87 -7.59
C THR A 30 -21.55 13.05 -8.27
N ASN A 31 -21.19 12.21 -9.24
CA ASN A 31 -22.12 11.37 -9.98
C ASN A 31 -22.24 9.97 -9.34
N SER A 32 -23.26 9.22 -9.78
CA SER A 32 -23.63 7.88 -9.35
C SER A 32 -22.55 6.77 -9.29
N PRO A 33 -21.35 6.82 -9.94
CA PRO A 33 -20.39 5.72 -9.79
C PRO A 33 -19.57 5.72 -8.49
N ARG A 34 -19.88 6.53 -7.47
CA ARG A 34 -19.18 6.52 -6.16
C ARG A 34 -19.06 5.11 -5.57
N ALA A 35 -20.13 4.32 -5.60
CA ALA A 35 -20.14 2.96 -5.08
C ALA A 35 -19.23 2.00 -5.89
N ALA A 36 -19.21 2.15 -7.22
CA ALA A 36 -18.36 1.33 -8.09
C ALA A 36 -16.86 1.66 -7.90
N LEU A 37 -16.51 2.95 -7.80
CA LEU A 37 -15.13 3.38 -7.53
C LEU A 37 -14.67 2.97 -6.13
N GLY A 38 -15.55 3.07 -5.12
CA GLY A 38 -15.26 2.57 -3.78
C GLY A 38 -15.04 1.06 -3.73
N ALA A 39 -15.84 0.26 -4.46
CA ALA A 39 -15.65 -1.18 -4.57
C ALA A 39 -14.30 -1.53 -5.25
N LEU A 40 -13.93 -0.81 -6.32
CA LEU A 40 -12.63 -0.98 -6.98
C LEU A 40 -11.46 -0.59 -6.08
N ALA A 41 -11.60 0.48 -5.29
CA ALA A 41 -10.62 0.87 -4.28
C ALA A 41 -10.42 -0.24 -3.23
N MET A 42 -11.51 -0.83 -2.73
CA MET A 42 -11.46 -1.95 -1.78
C MET A 42 -10.76 -3.18 -2.37
N ILE A 43 -11.08 -3.56 -3.62
CA ILE A 43 -10.43 -4.68 -4.30
C ILE A 43 -8.94 -4.42 -4.48
N SER A 44 -8.58 -3.23 -4.98
CA SER A 44 -7.18 -2.83 -5.16
C SER A 44 -6.42 -2.79 -3.83
N TRP A 45 -7.07 -2.35 -2.75
CA TRP A 45 -6.50 -2.36 -1.41
C TRP A 45 -6.19 -3.78 -0.92
N VAL A 46 -7.12 -4.74 -1.08
CA VAL A 46 -6.92 -6.14 -0.68
C VAL A 46 -5.74 -6.75 -1.44
N ILE A 47 -5.65 -6.49 -2.75
CA ILE A 47 -4.53 -6.96 -3.57
C ILE A 47 -3.22 -6.36 -3.07
N THR A 48 -3.19 -5.04 -2.84
CA THR A 48 -2.00 -4.33 -2.35
C THR A 48 -1.53 -4.89 -1.01
N THR A 49 -2.46 -5.10 -0.08
CA THR A 49 -2.17 -5.64 1.26
C THR A 49 -1.65 -7.07 1.16
N SER A 50 -2.26 -7.91 0.32
CA SER A 50 -1.80 -9.28 0.09
C SER A 50 -0.38 -9.32 -0.47
N LEU A 51 -0.09 -8.50 -1.48
CA LEU A 51 1.24 -8.37 -2.06
C LEU A 51 2.25 -7.86 -1.04
N LEU A 52 1.87 -6.87 -0.22
CA LEU A 52 2.73 -6.32 0.82
C LEU A 52 3.06 -7.35 1.90
N ILE A 53 2.10 -8.20 2.29
CA ILE A 53 2.34 -9.31 3.23
C ILE A 53 3.31 -10.33 2.63
N ILE A 54 3.11 -10.73 1.37
CA ILE A 54 4.04 -11.64 0.68
C ILE A 54 5.43 -11.00 0.63
N PHE A 55 5.51 -9.71 0.28
CA PHE A 55 6.75 -8.97 0.25
C PHE A 55 7.45 -8.96 1.61
N PHE A 56 6.70 -8.68 2.67
CA PHE A 56 7.19 -8.66 4.04
C PHE A 56 7.76 -10.01 4.46
N ILE A 57 7.08 -11.12 4.18
CA ILE A 57 7.56 -12.47 4.50
C ILE A 57 8.91 -12.76 3.83
N PHE A 58 9.06 -12.37 2.56
CA PHE A 58 10.34 -12.50 1.85
C PHE A 58 11.45 -11.67 2.50
N VAL A 59 11.12 -10.45 2.95
CA VAL A 59 12.06 -9.50 3.52
C VAL A 59 12.48 -9.86 4.95
N VAL A 60 11.60 -10.46 5.76
CA VAL A 60 11.95 -10.94 7.11
C VAL A 60 13.13 -11.92 7.06
N GLY A 61 13.25 -12.70 5.98
CA GLY A 61 14.39 -13.59 5.74
C GLY A 61 15.73 -12.88 5.48
N SER A 62 15.74 -11.57 5.21
CA SER A 62 16.97 -10.79 4.96
C SER A 62 17.74 -10.40 6.22
N GLY A 63 17.12 -10.49 7.41
CA GLY A 63 17.76 -10.18 8.68
C GLY A 63 18.02 -8.70 8.99
N SER A 64 17.63 -7.77 8.10
CA SER A 64 17.82 -6.33 8.34
C SER A 64 16.70 -5.73 9.20
N MET A 65 17.03 -5.37 10.45
CA MET A 65 16.10 -4.79 11.42
C MET A 65 15.37 -3.53 10.90
N VAL A 66 16.07 -2.67 10.15
CA VAL A 66 15.50 -1.43 9.59
C VAL A 66 14.42 -1.75 8.55
N VAL A 67 14.69 -2.73 7.69
CA VAL A 67 13.77 -3.12 6.63
C VAL A 67 12.53 -3.80 7.23
N VAL A 68 12.72 -4.66 8.25
CA VAL A 68 11.61 -5.28 8.97
C VAL A 68 10.74 -4.23 9.68
N LEU A 69 11.35 -3.25 10.35
CA LEU A 69 10.60 -2.16 10.99
C LEU A 69 9.75 -1.38 9.98
N LEU A 70 10.31 -1.03 8.82
CA LEU A 70 9.58 -0.35 7.76
C LEU A 70 8.44 -1.19 7.19
N GLY A 71 8.64 -2.51 7.05
CA GLY A 71 7.60 -3.42 6.62
C GLY A 71 6.44 -3.50 7.62
N CYS A 72 6.74 -3.56 8.92
CA CYS A 72 5.73 -3.48 9.98
C CYS A 72 4.95 -2.16 9.92
N LEU A 73 5.64 -1.03 9.74
CA LEU A 73 4.98 0.27 9.61
C LEU A 73 4.11 0.35 8.35
N ALA A 74 4.57 -0.16 7.21
CA ALA A 74 3.79 -0.21 5.98
C ALA A 74 2.49 -1.03 6.16
N LEU A 75 2.58 -2.20 6.81
CA LEU A 75 1.41 -3.01 7.14
C LEU A 75 0.46 -2.30 8.13
N PHE A 76 1.01 -1.61 9.13
CA PHE A 76 0.23 -0.81 10.07
C PHE A 76 -0.54 0.31 9.36
N PHE A 77 0.10 1.03 8.43
CA PHE A 77 -0.57 2.09 7.67
C PHE A 77 -1.58 1.55 6.67
N GLN A 78 -1.40 0.33 6.14
CA GLN A 78 -2.47 -0.34 5.39
C GLN A 78 -3.71 -0.62 6.24
N LEU A 79 -3.52 -1.04 7.49
CA LEU A 79 -4.62 -1.21 8.43
C LEU A 79 -5.28 0.13 8.78
N VAL A 80 -4.48 1.18 9.04
CA VAL A 80 -5.01 2.53 9.32
C VAL A 80 -5.84 3.04 8.14
N MET A 81 -5.39 2.81 6.91
CA MET A 81 -6.15 3.18 5.71
C MET A 81 -7.47 2.42 5.61
N ALA A 82 -7.48 1.12 5.93
CA ALA A 82 -8.70 0.31 5.96
C ALA A 82 -9.71 0.82 6.99
N LEU A 83 -9.23 1.16 8.19
CA LEU A 83 -10.06 1.73 9.26
C LEU A 83 -10.54 3.15 8.91
N SER A 84 -9.71 3.92 8.21
CA SER A 84 -10.05 5.27 7.78
C SER A 84 -11.21 5.30 6.80
N MET A 85 -11.51 4.20 6.09
CA MET A 85 -12.69 4.10 5.23
C MET A 85 -14.03 4.26 5.99
N PHE A 86 -14.03 4.06 7.31
CA PHE A 86 -15.17 4.35 8.19
C PHE A 86 -15.17 5.78 8.75
N GLY A 87 -14.12 6.56 8.45
CA GLY A 87 -13.96 7.95 8.85
C GLY A 87 -14.42 8.95 7.79
N GLY A 88 -13.98 10.20 7.95
CA GLY A 88 -14.25 11.28 6.99
C GLY A 88 -13.32 11.26 5.77
N GLU A 89 -13.75 11.90 4.68
CA GLU A 89 -13.05 11.94 3.38
C GLU A 89 -11.57 12.39 3.49
N LEU A 90 -11.29 13.36 4.38
CA LEU A 90 -9.94 13.87 4.63
C LEU A 90 -9.02 12.80 5.26
N ALA A 91 -9.54 11.99 6.18
CA ALA A 91 -8.77 10.94 6.85
C ALA A 91 -8.40 9.81 5.89
N ILE A 92 -9.31 9.47 4.97
CA ILE A 92 -9.07 8.47 3.92
C ILE A 92 -7.97 8.98 2.96
N ALA A 93 -8.07 10.22 2.49
CA ALA A 93 -7.07 10.81 1.61
C ALA A 93 -5.69 10.84 2.26
N LEU A 94 -5.57 11.34 3.50
CA LEU A 94 -4.30 11.42 4.22
C LEU A 94 -3.70 10.04 4.50
N SER A 95 -4.48 9.09 5.01
CA SER A 95 -4.01 7.73 5.29
C SER A 95 -3.54 7.02 4.01
N SER A 96 -4.19 7.26 2.87
CA SER A 96 -3.78 6.69 1.59
C SER A 96 -2.46 7.24 1.04
N ILE A 97 -2.19 8.54 1.20
CA ILE A 97 -0.90 9.15 0.84
C ILE A 97 0.21 8.59 1.73
N ILE A 98 -0.02 8.52 3.04
CA ILE A 98 0.96 8.02 4.00
C ILE A 98 1.24 6.53 3.72
N SER A 99 0.21 5.73 3.49
CA SER A 99 0.33 4.30 3.14
C SER A 99 1.16 4.10 1.87
N LEU A 100 0.89 4.89 0.81
CA LEU A 100 1.70 4.87 -0.42
C LEU A 100 3.17 5.22 -0.15
N GLY A 101 3.42 6.31 0.58
CA GLY A 101 4.79 6.75 0.93
C GLY A 101 5.56 5.70 1.73
N MET A 102 4.89 5.02 2.65
CA MET A 102 5.48 3.92 3.42
C MET A 102 5.78 2.69 2.56
N ASN A 103 4.90 2.31 1.63
CA ASN A 103 5.15 1.22 0.71
C ASN A 103 6.35 1.51 -0.21
N ILE A 104 6.48 2.76 -0.70
CA ILE A 104 7.65 3.21 -1.48
C ILE A 104 8.92 3.16 -0.63
N SER A 105 8.87 3.70 0.59
CA SER A 105 10.03 3.71 1.51
C SER A 105 10.49 2.29 1.84
N PHE A 106 9.54 1.40 2.14
CA PHE A 106 9.82 -0.01 2.38
C PHE A 106 10.49 -0.66 1.17
N TYR A 107 9.97 -0.44 -0.04
CA TYR A 107 10.56 -0.97 -1.26
C TYR A 107 11.98 -0.46 -1.52
N VAL A 108 12.20 0.86 -1.46
CA VAL A 108 13.50 1.49 -1.73
C VAL A 108 14.56 1.04 -0.72
N VAL A 109 14.21 1.03 0.57
CA VAL A 109 15.16 0.60 1.62
C VAL A 109 15.42 -0.90 1.53
N THR A 110 14.42 -1.72 1.16
CA THR A 110 14.63 -3.14 0.87
C THR A 110 15.62 -3.33 -0.27
N LEU A 111 15.47 -2.61 -1.39
CA LEU A 111 16.41 -2.68 -2.51
C LEU A 111 17.83 -2.25 -2.13
N ALA A 112 17.96 -1.16 -1.36
CA ALA A 112 19.25 -0.68 -0.88
C ALA A 112 19.97 -1.64 0.09
N ASN A 113 19.22 -2.53 0.76
CA ASN A 113 19.78 -3.56 1.65
C ASN A 113 20.05 -4.89 0.92
N LEU A 114 19.60 -5.03 -0.32
CA LEU A 114 19.80 -6.23 -1.14
C LEU A 114 20.94 -6.08 -2.16
N SER A 115 21.40 -4.84 -2.41
CA SER A 115 22.50 -4.51 -3.31
C SER A 115 23.88 -4.82 -2.72
#